data_AF-A0A0B1T507-F1
#
_entry.id   AF-A0A0B1T507-F1
#
_cell.length_a   1.000
_cell.length_b   1.000
_cell.length_c   1.000
_cell.angle_alpha   90.00
_cell.angle_beta   90.00
_cell.angle_gamma   90.00
#
_symmetry.space_group_name_H-M   'P 1'
#
loop_
_entity.id
_entity.type
_entity.pdbx_description
1 polymer ?
#
loop_
_entity_poly.entity_id
_entity_poly.type
_entity_poly.pdbx_seq_one_letter_code
_entity_poly.pdbx_strand_id
1 'polypeptide(L)'
;MEEFSRLGSFYCRFNNMMGITPICASVFTMIVMSIDRYWAIVHPMRRRPGKRATVAVICLIWILAILCGIPAFLASKLELNYFYDGETLFADTLCLSDNYPDGTSQTSTLGAL
;
A
#
# COMPACT_ATOMS: atom_id res chain seq x y z
N MET A 1 1.63 8.49 27.24
CA MET A 1 2.74 7.96 26.42
C MET A 1 2.27 6.89 25.43
N GLU A 2 1.12 6.22 25.65
CA GLU A 2 0.60 5.16 24.74
C GLU A 2 -0.05 5.67 23.44
N GLU A 3 -0.57 6.91 23.41
CA GLU A 3 -1.23 7.49 22.23
C GLU A 3 -0.27 7.72 21.05
N PHE A 4 0.98 8.13 21.32
CA PHE A 4 1.99 8.39 20.28
C PHE A 4 2.40 7.09 19.58
N SER A 5 2.55 5.98 20.32
CA SER A 5 2.90 4.67 19.76
C SER A 5 1.76 4.08 18.90
N ARG A 6 0.49 4.27 19.31
CA ARG A 6 -0.67 3.85 18.50
C ARG A 6 -0.77 4.61 17.19
N LEU A 7 -0.59 5.93 17.22
CA LEU A 7 -0.58 6.77 16.01
C LEU A 7 0.62 6.42 15.11
N GLY A 8 1.80 6.18 15.68
CA GLY A 8 2.99 5.78 14.94
C GLY A 8 2.82 4.44 14.21
N SER A 9 2.22 3.44 14.86
CA SER A 9 1.92 2.15 14.23
C SER A 9 0.90 2.28 13.10
N PHE A 10 -0.17 3.04 13.30
CA PHE A 10 -1.16 3.29 12.25
C PHE A 10 -0.56 4.06 11.08
N TYR A 11 0.23 5.11 11.35
CA TYR A 11 0.90 5.91 10.33
C TYR A 11 1.90 5.10 9.52
N CYS A 12 2.73 4.28 10.17
CA CYS A 12 3.66 3.36 9.52
C CYS A 12 2.94 2.47 8.49
N ARG A 13 1.86 1.84 8.97
CA ARG A 13 1.05 0.91 8.21
C ARG A 13 0.29 1.58 7.05
N PHE A 14 -0.20 2.80 7.28
CA PHE A 14 -0.82 3.63 6.25
C PHE A 14 0.17 4.13 5.21
N ASN A 15 1.36 4.57 5.62
CA ASN A 15 2.42 5.03 4.73
C ASN A 15 2.87 3.90 3.79
N ASN A 16 3.01 2.68 4.31
CA ASN A 16 3.35 1.52 3.50
C ASN A 16 2.25 1.21 2.46
N MET A 17 0.98 1.23 2.89
CA MET A 17 -0.18 1.07 2.01
C MET A 17 -0.24 2.16 0.93
N MET A 18 0.11 3.41 1.26
CA MET A 18 0.18 4.55 0.34
C MET A 18 1.33 4.45 -0.67
N GLY A 19 2.31 3.57 -0.46
CA GLY A 19 3.32 3.26 -1.48
C GLY A 19 2.76 2.41 -2.63
N ILE A 20 1.89 1.44 -2.32
CA ILE A 20 1.40 0.45 -3.29
C ILE A 20 0.07 0.85 -3.92
N THR A 21 -0.85 1.40 -3.11
CA THR A 21 -2.21 1.78 -3.54
C THR A 21 -2.24 2.70 -4.77
N PRO A 22 -1.49 3.82 -4.85
CA PRO A 22 -1.53 4.70 -6.02
C PRO A 22 -0.94 4.06 -7.27
N ILE A 23 0.05 3.17 -7.13
CA ILE A 23 0.61 2.40 -8.23
C ILE A 23 -0.47 1.49 -8.81
N CYS A 24 -1.13 0.70 -7.96
CA CYS A 24 -2.24 -0.16 -8.38
C CYS A 24 -3.40 0.63 -9.00
N ALA A 25 -3.78 1.77 -8.39
CA ALA A 25 -4.83 2.64 -8.91
C ALA A 25 -4.49 3.18 -10.32
N SER A 26 -3.22 3.52 -10.57
CA SER A 26 -2.76 3.98 -11.88
C SER A 26 -2.88 2.88 -12.95
N VAL A 27 -2.48 1.65 -12.61
CA VAL A 27 -2.57 0.49 -13.50
C VAL A 27 -4.03 0.14 -13.80
N PHE A 28 -4.90 0.08 -12.79
CA PHE A 28 -6.32 -0.15 -12.98
C PHE A 28 -6.97 0.95 -13.82
N THR A 29 -6.59 2.21 -13.63
CA THR A 29 -7.07 3.32 -14.45
C THR A 29 -6.63 3.16 -15.90
N MET A 30 -5.38 2.78 -16.16
CA MET A 30 -4.91 2.50 -17.52
C MET A 30 -5.69 1.36 -18.17
N ILE A 31 -5.91 0.25 -17.46
CA ILE A 31 -6.70 -0.89 -17.96
C ILE A 31 -8.12 -0.44 -18.33
N VAL A 32 -8.77 0.32 -17.46
CA VAL A 32 -10.12 0.86 -17.71
C VAL A 32 -10.13 1.77 -18.93
N MET A 33 -9.15 2.66 -19.08
CA MET A 33 -9.03 3.53 -20.26
C MET A 33 -8.83 2.71 -21.54
N SER A 34 -7.98 1.68 -21.52
CA SER A 34 -7.78 0.78 -22.66
C SER A 34 -9.06 0.04 -23.05
N ILE A 35 -9.81 -0.44 -22.05
CA ILE A 35 -11.10 -1.08 -22.25
C ILE A 35 -12.10 -0.09 -22.87
N ASP A 36 -12.23 1.11 -22.31
CA ASP A 36 -13.13 2.15 -22.85
C ASP A 36 -12.86 2.41 -24.34
N ARG A 37 -11.58 2.54 -24.72
CA ARG A 37 -11.18 2.74 -26.11
C ARG A 37 -11.48 1.53 -26.99
N TYR A 38 -11.20 0.33 -26.51
CA TYR A 38 -11.52 -0.90 -27.22
C TYR A 38 -13.03 -1.00 -27.50
N TRP A 39 -13.85 -0.75 -26.47
CA TRP A 39 -15.30 -0.80 -26.61
C TRP A 39 -15.85 0.28 -27.54
N ALA A 40 -15.30 1.50 -27.52
CA ALA A 40 -15.70 2.58 -28.41
C ALA A 40 -15.45 2.28 -29.89
N ILE A 41 -14.37 1.54 -30.19
CA ILE A 41 -14.01 1.14 -31.57
C ILE A 41 -14.89 -0.02 -32.06
N VAL A 42 -15.08 -1.05 -31.23
CA VAL A 42 -15.81 -2.27 -31.62
C VAL A 42 -17.32 -2.07 -31.62
N HIS A 43 -17.86 -1.22 -30.74
CA HIS A 43 -19.30 -0.98 -30.59
C HIS A 43 -19.66 0.50 -30.84
N PRO A 44 -19.61 0.98 -32.10
CA PRO A 44 -19.77 2.39 -32.45
C PRO A 44 -21.16 2.99 -32.12
N MET A 45 -22.15 2.17 -31.78
CA MET A 45 -23.54 2.61 -31.53
C MET A 45 -23.96 2.63 -30.06
N ARG A 46 -23.02 2.51 -29.11
CA ARG A 46 -23.35 2.49 -27.67
C ARG A 46 -23.28 3.90 -27.06
N ARG A 47 -24.37 4.33 -26.41
CA ARG A 47 -24.42 5.61 -25.68
C ARG A 47 -23.29 5.67 -24.64
N ARG A 48 -22.61 6.82 -24.55
CA ARG A 48 -21.55 7.08 -23.58
C ARG A 48 -21.98 6.65 -22.16
N PRO A 49 -21.10 6.02 -21.36
CA PRO A 49 -21.41 5.70 -19.98
C PRO A 49 -21.84 6.96 -19.24
N GLY A 50 -22.97 6.90 -18.55
CA GLY A 50 -23.50 8.04 -17.79
C GLY A 50 -22.62 8.36 -16.58
N LYS A 51 -22.76 9.56 -16.01
CA LYS A 51 -21.99 10.02 -14.83
C LYS A 51 -21.94 9.01 -13.67
N ARG A 52 -23.06 8.30 -13.43
CA ARG A 52 -23.17 7.26 -12.40
C ARG A 52 -22.25 6.06 -12.67
N ALA A 53 -22.12 5.64 -13.93
CA ALA A 53 -21.24 4.54 -14.31
C ALA A 53 -19.77 4.93 -14.12
N THR A 54 -19.38 6.15 -14.50
CA THR A 54 -18.02 6.66 -14.28
C THR A 54 -17.66 6.69 -12.79
N VAL A 55 -18.56 7.20 -11.94
CA VAL A 55 -18.35 7.21 -10.48
C VAL A 55 -18.23 5.78 -9.93
N ALA A 56 -19.09 4.86 -10.37
CA ALA A 56 -19.01 3.45 -9.95
C ALA A 56 -17.66 2.81 -10.32
N VAL A 57 -17.14 3.08 -11.52
CA VAL A 57 -15.83 2.58 -11.97
C VAL A 57 -14.70 3.16 -11.11
N ILE A 58 -14.75 4.45 -10.78
CA ILE A 58 -13.75 5.09 -9.90
C ILE A 58 -13.79 4.45 -8.51
N CYS A 59 -14.97 4.28 -7.91
CA CYS A 59 -15.09 3.59 -6.61
C CYS A 59 -14.52 2.17 -6.65
N LEU A 60 -14.77 1.45 -7.74
CA LEU A 60 -14.26 0.08 -7.92
C LEU A 60 -12.73 0.05 -8.04
N ILE A 61 -12.12 1.00 -8.77
CA ILE A 61 -10.65 1.15 -8.84
C ILE A 61 -10.06 1.35 -7.44
N TRP A 62 -10.65 2.25 -6.64
CA TRP A 62 -10.17 2.51 -5.28
C TRP A 62 -10.28 1.28 -4.38
N ILE A 63 -11.40 0.54 -4.44
CA ILE A 63 -11.60 -0.68 -3.65
C ILE A 63 -10.55 -1.73 -4.04
N LEU A 64 -10.33 -1.96 -5.34
CA LEU A 64 -9.32 -2.91 -5.82
C LEU A 64 -7.90 -2.48 -5.44
N ALA A 65 -7.58 -1.20 -5.55
CA ALA A 65 -6.27 -0.66 -5.18
C ALA A 65 -5.99 -0.84 -3.69
N ILE A 66 -6.98 -0.58 -2.83
CA ILE A 66 -6.87 -0.83 -1.38
C ILE A 66 -6.71 -2.32 -1.10
N LEU A 67 -7.48 -3.18 -1.78
CA LEU A 67 -7.39 -4.63 -1.63
C LEU A 67 -5.97 -5.15 -1.93
N CYS A 68 -5.32 -4.60 -2.96
CA CYS A 68 -3.91 -4.89 -3.26
C CYS A 68 -2.93 -4.32 -2.22
N GLY A 69 -3.30 -3.27 -1.50
CA GLY A 69 -2.53 -2.71 -0.38
C GLY A 69 -2.71 -3.43 0.96
N ILE A 70 -3.76 -4.25 1.12
CA ILE A 70 -4.03 -5.01 2.37
C ILE A 70 -2.87 -5.92 2.78
N PRO A 71 -2.21 -6.69 1.89
CA PRO A 71 -1.08 -7.53 2.28
C PRO A 71 0.06 -6.71 2.89
N ALA A 72 0.33 -5.53 2.33
CA ALA A 72 1.37 -4.62 2.81
C ALA A 72 0.99 -3.95 4.14
N PHE A 73 -0.29 -3.61 4.29
CA PHE A 73 -0.86 -3.21 5.57
C PHE A 73 -0.65 -4.34 6.60
N LEU A 74 -1.08 -5.56 6.31
CA LEU A 74 -0.94 -6.73 7.18
C LEU A 74 0.51 -7.04 7.56
N ALA A 75 1.42 -6.91 6.60
CA ALA A 75 2.83 -7.25 6.79
C ALA A 75 3.58 -6.23 7.65
N SER A 76 3.25 -4.94 7.56
CA SER A 76 3.99 -3.88 8.24
C SER A 76 3.99 -4.00 9.77
N LYS A 77 5.15 -3.71 10.38
CA LYS A 77 5.37 -3.72 11.83
C LYS A 77 6.15 -2.50 12.28
N LEU A 78 5.92 -2.07 13.52
CA LEU A 78 6.66 -1.00 14.18
C LEU A 78 7.64 -1.64 15.16
N GLU A 79 8.93 -1.38 15.03
CA GLU A 79 9.98 -1.95 15.87
C GLU A 79 10.85 -0.86 16.49
N LEU A 80 11.27 -1.07 17.74
CA LEU A 80 12.20 -0.20 18.46
C LEU A 80 13.61 -0.75 18.30
N ASN A 81 14.47 0.02 17.65
CA ASN A 81 15.86 -0.36 17.40
C ASN A 81 16.79 0.54 18.21
N TYR A 82 17.80 -0.07 18.84
CA TYR A 82 18.82 0.65 19.59
C TYR A 82 20.06 0.83 18.72
N PHE A 83 20.40 2.08 18.45
CA PHE A 83 21.56 2.46 17.67
C PHE A 83 22.65 3.00 18.60
N TYR A 84 23.91 2.70 18.27
CA TYR A 84 25.08 3.13 19.05
C TYR A 84 25.93 4.06 18.19
N ASP A 85 26.10 5.33 18.62
CA ASP A 85 26.87 6.34 17.87
C ASP A 85 28.31 6.53 18.40
N GLY A 86 28.84 5.55 19.12
CA GLY A 86 30.19 5.66 19.73
C GLY A 86 30.20 6.30 21.11
N GLU A 87 29.29 7.23 21.40
CA GLU A 87 29.19 7.92 22.70
C GLU A 87 27.91 7.56 23.50
N THR A 88 26.79 7.28 22.84
CA THR A 88 25.52 6.96 23.51
C THR A 88 24.68 5.92 22.74
N LEU A 89 23.82 5.19 23.48
CA LEU A 89 22.77 4.34 22.93
C LEU A 89 21.48 5.17 22.77
N PHE A 90 20.93 5.24 21.56
CA PHE A 90 19.65 5.89 21.28
C PHE A 90 18.63 4.90 20.72
N ALA A 91 17.37 5.05 21.09
CA ALA A 91 16.28 4.19 20.64
C ALA A 91 15.46 4.91 19.57
N ASP A 92 15.45 4.36 18.35
CA ASP A 92 14.64 4.86 17.24
C ASP A 92 13.50 3.90 16.92
N THR A 93 12.36 4.47 16.56
CA THR A 93 11.18 3.71 16.13
C THR A 93 11.21 3.58 14.61
N LEU A 94 11.39 2.35 14.11
CA LEU A 94 11.42 2.06 12.69
C LEU A 94 10.09 1.48 12.23
N CYS A 95 9.66 1.90 11.04
CA CYS A 95 8.55 1.30 10.31
C CYS A 95 9.10 0.27 9.33
N LEU A 96 8.84 -1.01 9.58
CA LEU A 96 9.26 -2.09 8.70
C LEU A 96 8.08 -2.54 7.83
N SER A 97 8.37 -2.81 6.56
CA SER A 97 7.43 -3.35 5.58
C SER A 97 7.26 -4.87 5.65
N ASP A 98 7.98 -5.53 6.57
CA ASP A 98 8.31 -6.95 6.46
C ASP A 98 7.64 -7.75 7.59
N ASN A 99 7.06 -8.92 7.27
CA ASN A 99 6.42 -9.80 8.25
C ASN A 99 7.28 -11.03 8.55
N TYR A 100 8.50 -10.82 9.00
CA TYR A 100 9.34 -11.95 9.36
C TYR A 100 8.91 -12.54 10.72
N PRO A 101 8.79 -13.88 10.83
CA PRO A 101 8.39 -14.54 12.08
C PRO A 101 9.52 -14.56 13.13
N ASP A 102 10.78 -14.55 12.71
CA ASP A 102 11.97 -14.57 13.58
C ASP A 102 12.64 -13.20 13.78
N GLY A 103 12.18 -12.14 13.12
CA GLY A 103 12.76 -10.81 13.29
C GLY A 103 12.42 -9.82 12.18
N THR A 104 13.41 -9.02 11.79
CA THR A 104 13.32 -8.01 10.72
C THR A 104 14.15 -8.46 9.52
N SER A 105 14.06 -7.81 8.37
CA SER A 105 14.93 -8.10 7.21
C SER A 105 16.44 -8.09 7.54
N GLN A 106 16.86 -7.42 8.61
CA GLN A 106 18.26 -7.36 9.04
C GLN A 106 18.65 -8.47 10.03
N THR A 107 17.73 -8.94 10.87
CA THR A 107 18.01 -9.94 11.91
C THR A 107 17.54 -11.34 11.56
N SER A 108 16.77 -11.48 10.48
CA SER A 108 16.11 -12.73 10.14
C SER A 108 17.05 -13.73 9.49
N THR A 109 17.06 -14.94 10.03
CA THR A 109 17.90 -16.04 9.57
C THR A 109 17.42 -16.63 8.25
N LEU A 110 16.11 -16.59 7.99
CA LEU A 110 15.57 -17.13 6.74
C LEU A 110 15.71 -16.14 5.56
N GLY A 111 15.99 -14.85 5.82
CA GLY A 111 16.06 -13.80 4.80
C GLY A 111 17.47 -13.54 4.26
N ALA A 112 18.48 -14.15 4.89
CA ALA A 112 19.89 -14.04 4.53
C ALA A 112 20.38 -15.18 3.60
N LEU A 113 19.48 -16.07 3.17
CA LEU A 113 19.70 -17.14 2.19
C LEU A 113 19.32 -16.69 0.79
#